data_AF-A0A965N8A2-F1
#
_entry.id   AF-A0A965N8A2-F1
#
_cell.length_a   1.000
_cell.length_b   1.000
_cell.length_c   1.000
_cell.angle_alpha   90.00
_cell.angle_beta   90.00
_cell.angle_gamma   90.00
#
_symmetry.space_group_name_H-M   'P 1'
#
loop_
_entity.id
_entity.type
_entity.pdbx_description
1 polymer ?
#
loop_
_entity_poly.entity_id
_entity_poly.type
_entity_poly.pdbx_seq_one_letter_code
_entity_poly.pdbx_strand_id
1 'polypeptide(L)'
;MRRVYLLLLGVSLLGCSRHDYVTWQCTSPEQINASEKPLTMILDRTEMRIQKDIYYFCGSLGHQSFFSKQCPAVNAESPIRFTPKTGDLEIRQGSITNTMKCESL
;
A
#
# COMPACT_ATOMS: atom_id res chain seq x y z
N MET A 1 41.57 28.61 12.08
CA MET A 1 40.53 28.99 11.09
C MET A 1 40.25 27.92 10.03
N ARG A 2 41.25 27.34 9.34
CA ARG A 2 41.06 26.40 8.20
C ARG A 2 40.46 25.01 8.55
N ARG A 3 40.52 24.56 9.81
CA ARG A 3 40.00 23.24 10.25
C ARG A 3 38.51 23.24 10.61
N VAL A 4 37.90 24.41 10.83
CA VAL A 4 36.48 24.52 11.24
C VAL A 4 35.55 24.35 10.03
N TYR A 5 35.98 24.79 8.84
CA TYR A 5 35.21 24.65 7.60
C TYR A 5 34.97 23.20 7.17
N LEU A 6 35.88 22.28 7.51
CA LEU A 6 35.73 20.85 7.19
C LEU A 6 34.65 20.16 8.02
N LEU A 7 34.33 20.67 9.22
CA LEU A 7 33.29 20.12 10.10
C LEU A 7 31.88 20.58 9.71
N LEU A 8 31.74 21.80 9.17
CA LEU A 8 30.45 22.35 8.73
C LEU A 8 29.90 21.70 7.45
N LEU A 9 30.75 21.04 6.65
CA LEU A 9 30.36 20.30 5.44
C LEU A 9 29.77 18.91 5.72
N GLY A 10 29.93 18.36 6.94
CA GLY A 10 29.46 17.01 7.27
C GLY A 10 27.99 16.92 7.69
N VAL A 11 27.37 18.03 8.12
CA VAL A 11 26.05 18.02 8.76
C VAL A 11 24.89 18.16 7.74
N SER A 12 25.18 18.56 6.50
CA SER A 12 24.17 18.72 5.44
C SER A 12 23.77 17.43 4.73
N LEU A 13 24.35 16.27 5.08
CA LEU A 13 24.04 14.97 4.47
C LEU A 13 23.13 14.08 5.31
N LEU A 14 22.52 14.59 6.39
CA LEU A 14 21.36 13.93 7.00
C LEU A 14 20.15 14.13 6.07
N GLY A 15 20.13 13.40 4.95
CA GLY A 15 18.96 13.32 4.09
C GLY A 15 17.76 12.87 4.91
N CYS A 16 16.66 13.61 4.85
CA CYS A 16 15.36 13.16 5.36
C CYS A 16 15.01 11.86 4.63
N SER A 17 15.21 10.70 5.27
CA SER A 17 14.55 9.48 4.82
C SER A 17 13.07 9.64 5.15
N ARG A 18 12.32 10.32 4.29
CA ARG A 18 10.86 10.38 4.41
C ARG A 18 10.35 8.96 4.20
N HIS A 19 9.92 8.33 5.28
CA HIS A 19 9.29 7.03 5.22
C HIS A 19 7.90 7.25 4.63
N ASP A 20 7.80 7.13 3.32
CA ASP A 20 6.55 7.35 2.60
C ASP A 20 5.63 6.14 2.83
N TYR A 21 4.66 6.31 3.73
CA TYR A 21 3.51 5.43 3.86
C TYR A 21 2.24 6.20 3.49
N VAL A 22 1.26 5.51 2.94
CA VAL A 22 -0.06 6.08 2.63
C VAL A 22 -1.13 5.20 3.26
N THR A 23 -2.00 5.82 4.03
CA THR A 23 -3.13 5.14 4.66
C THR A 23 -4.38 5.35 3.82
N TRP A 24 -5.21 4.31 3.71
CA TRP A 24 -6.44 4.29 2.96
C TRP A 24 -7.57 3.75 3.83
N GLN A 25 -8.75 4.35 3.73
CA GLN A 25 -9.99 3.79 4.27
C GLN A 25 -10.80 3.19 3.15
N CYS A 26 -11.08 1.89 3.25
CA CYS A 26 -11.79 1.11 2.27
C CYS A 26 -13.18 0.74 2.76
N THR A 27 -14.20 0.96 1.93
CA THR A 27 -15.60 0.63 2.20
C THR A 27 -16.11 -0.35 1.15
N SER A 28 -16.85 -1.37 1.57
CA SER A 28 -17.56 -2.24 0.63
C SER A 28 -18.94 -1.67 0.28
N PRO A 29 -19.49 -1.95 -0.91
CA PRO A 29 -20.87 -1.57 -1.24
C PRO A 29 -21.90 -2.14 -0.26
N GLU A 30 -21.62 -3.31 0.33
CA GLU A 30 -22.47 -3.96 1.35
C GLU A 30 -22.43 -3.20 2.69
N GLN A 31 -21.30 -2.59 3.04
CA GLN A 31 -21.11 -1.84 4.28
C GLN A 31 -21.77 -0.46 4.26
N ILE A 32 -22.20 0.05 3.12
CA ILE A 32 -22.91 1.35 3.03
C ILE A 32 -24.24 1.32 3.82
N ASN A 33 -24.81 0.12 4.04
CA ASN A 33 -26.06 -0.07 4.77
C ASN A 33 -25.90 -0.61 6.20
N ALA A 34 -24.68 -0.96 6.61
CA ALA A 34 -24.40 -1.56 7.92
C ALA A 34 -23.45 -0.66 8.72
N SER A 35 -23.68 -0.56 10.04
CA SER A 35 -22.80 0.16 10.98
C SER A 35 -21.48 -0.60 11.22
N GLU A 36 -20.78 -0.95 10.14
CA GLU A 36 -19.51 -1.66 10.19
C GLU A 36 -18.37 -0.68 9.91
N LYS A 37 -17.28 -0.80 10.67
CA LYS A 37 -16.15 0.13 10.59
C LYS A 37 -15.42 -0.03 9.24
N PRO A 38 -15.03 1.06 8.56
CA PRO A 38 -14.27 0.98 7.32
C PRO A 38 -12.94 0.23 7.52
N LEU A 39 -12.55 -0.55 6.51
CA LEU A 39 -11.31 -1.30 6.49
C LEU A 39 -10.12 -0.34 6.32
N THR A 40 -9.17 -0.36 7.25
CA THR A 40 -7.93 0.41 7.10
C THR A 40 -6.88 -0.40 6.33
N MET A 41 -6.36 0.19 5.25
CA MET A 41 -5.26 -0.33 4.46
C MET A 41 -4.07 0.64 4.55
N ILE A 42 -2.85 0.12 4.70
CA ILE A 42 -1.62 0.92 4.69
C ILE A 42 -0.70 0.40 3.59
N LEU A 43 -0.26 1.29 2.72
CA LEU A 43 0.82 1.03 1.78
C LEU A 43 2.11 1.60 2.35
N ASP A 44 3.11 0.75 2.58
CA ASP A 44 4.44 1.12 3.06
C ASP A 44 5.49 0.47 2.14
N ARG A 45 6.02 1.27 1.19
CA ARG A 45 6.92 0.82 0.12
C ARG A 45 6.36 -0.38 -0.66
N THR A 46 6.93 -1.57 -0.45
CA THR A 46 6.58 -2.84 -1.12
C THR A 46 5.63 -3.69 -0.29
N GLU A 47 5.16 -3.17 0.84
CA GLU A 47 4.20 -3.84 1.71
C GLU A 47 2.83 -3.18 1.63
N MET A 48 1.81 -4.03 1.64
CA MET A 48 0.42 -3.66 1.90
C MET A 48 0.00 -4.31 3.20
N ARG A 49 -0.51 -3.52 4.13
CA ARG A 49 -1.06 -4.00 5.41
C ARG A 49 -2.56 -3.80 5.42
N ILE A 50 -3.28 -4.89 5.64
CA ILE A 50 -4.74 -4.88 5.81
C ILE A 50 -5.03 -5.55 7.14
N GLN A 51 -5.58 -4.80 8.08
CA GLN A 51 -5.74 -5.23 9.47
C GLN A 51 -4.43 -5.75 10.09
N LYS A 52 -4.27 -7.06 10.27
CA LYS A 52 -3.08 -7.73 10.83
C LYS A 52 -2.24 -8.46 9.78
N ASP A 53 -2.75 -8.56 8.55
CA ASP A 53 -2.07 -9.26 7.46
C ASP A 53 -1.15 -8.32 6.68
N ILE A 54 0.01 -8.83 6.32
CA ILE A 54 0.99 -8.17 5.45
C ILE A 54 1.03 -8.92 4.13
N TYR A 55 0.97 -8.18 3.04
CA TYR A 55 1.09 -8.65 1.66
C TYR A 55 2.24 -7.91 0.98
N TYR A 56 2.94 -8.60 0.10
CA TYR A 56 4.09 -8.07 -0.63
C TYR A 56 3.72 -7.72 -2.06
N PHE A 57 4.29 -6.64 -2.56
CA PHE A 57 4.15 -6.20 -3.94
C PHE A 57 4.78 -7.23 -4.89
N CYS A 58 3.97 -7.75 -5.81
CA CYS A 58 4.37 -8.74 -6.80
C CYS A 58 4.62 -8.15 -8.19
N GLY A 59 4.14 -6.93 -8.43
CA GLY A 59 4.32 -6.23 -9.69
C GLY A 59 3.11 -5.41 -10.08
N SER A 60 3.19 -4.78 -11.25
CA SER A 60 2.12 -3.94 -11.80
C SER A 60 1.79 -4.31 -13.24
N LEU A 61 0.53 -4.09 -13.62
CA LEU A 61 0.06 -4.10 -15.00
C LEU A 61 -0.70 -2.79 -15.25
N GLY A 62 -0.05 -1.85 -15.94
CA GLY A 62 -0.58 -0.50 -16.09
C GLY A 62 -0.75 0.20 -14.75
N HIS A 63 -1.97 0.61 -14.43
CA HIS A 63 -2.31 1.29 -13.17
C HIS A 63 -2.67 0.33 -12.02
N GLN A 64 -2.64 -0.98 -12.26
CA GLN A 64 -2.98 -2.01 -11.28
C GLN A 64 -1.71 -2.52 -10.61
N SER A 65 -1.71 -2.58 -9.29
CA SER A 65 -0.65 -3.15 -8.46
C SER A 65 -1.16 -4.44 -7.81
N PHE A 66 -0.33 -5.48 -7.79
CA PHE A 66 -0.70 -6.81 -7.33
C PHE A 66 0.06 -7.18 -6.06
N PHE A 67 -0.64 -7.78 -5.10
CA PHE A 67 -0.08 -8.12 -3.79
C PHE A 67 -0.45 -9.53 -3.35
N SER A 68 0.50 -10.20 -2.70
CA SER A 68 0.32 -11.55 -2.16
C SER A 68 1.23 -11.80 -0.96
N LYS A 69 0.88 -12.76 -0.10
CA LYS A 69 1.82 -13.28 0.91
C LYS A 69 3.01 -13.99 0.26
N GLN A 70 2.78 -14.59 -0.91
CA GLN A 70 3.78 -15.21 -1.75
C GLN A 70 3.45 -14.92 -3.22
N CYS A 71 4.38 -14.30 -3.93
CA CYS A 71 4.10 -13.87 -5.30
C CYS A 71 3.96 -15.06 -6.25
N PRO A 72 2.85 -15.14 -7.01
CA PRO A 72 2.69 -16.14 -8.06
C PRO A 72 3.64 -15.84 -9.22
N ALA A 73 3.83 -16.83 -10.12
CA ALA A 73 4.59 -16.64 -11.34
C ALA A 73 3.95 -15.60 -12.29
N VAL A 74 2.62 -15.48 -12.24
CA VAL A 74 1.84 -14.53 -13.03
C VAL A 74 1.17 -13.52 -12.10
N ASN A 75 1.58 -12.24 -12.17
CA ASN A 75 1.12 -11.19 -11.26
C ASN A 75 -0.42 -11.09 -11.14
N ALA A 76 -1.14 -11.30 -12.25
CA ALA A 76 -2.60 -11.23 -12.30
C ALA A 76 -3.31 -12.28 -11.43
N GLU A 77 -2.63 -13.37 -11.08
CA GLU A 77 -3.11 -14.44 -10.19
C GLU A 77 -2.96 -14.08 -8.70
N SER A 78 -2.37 -12.92 -8.39
CA SER A 78 -2.26 -12.48 -7.00
C SER A 78 -3.65 -12.29 -6.39
N PRO A 79 -3.83 -12.65 -5.10
CA PRO A 79 -5.12 -12.55 -4.43
C PRO A 79 -5.57 -11.10 -4.25
N ILE A 80 -4.65 -10.14 -4.24
CA ILE A 80 -4.99 -8.73 -4.06
C ILE A 80 -4.58 -7.92 -5.27
N ARG A 81 -5.51 -7.10 -5.76
CA ARG A 81 -5.29 -6.11 -6.79
C ARG A 81 -5.75 -4.74 -6.29
N PHE A 82 -4.88 -3.75 -6.38
CA PHE A 82 -5.18 -2.38 -6.00
C PHE A 82 -4.90 -1.41 -7.16
N THR A 83 -5.82 -0.49 -7.41
CA THR A 83 -5.68 0.56 -8.44
C THR A 83 -5.62 1.92 -7.76
N PRO A 84 -4.43 2.46 -7.43
CA PRO A 84 -4.30 3.69 -6.64
C PRO A 84 -5.02 4.91 -7.24
N LYS A 85 -5.05 4.99 -8.58
CA LYS A 85 -5.69 6.12 -9.29
C LYS A 85 -7.18 6.23 -9.02
N THR A 86 -7.87 5.10 -8.89
CA THR A 86 -9.31 5.05 -8.64
C THR A 86 -9.64 4.71 -7.20
N GLY A 87 -8.70 4.14 -6.44
CA GLY A 87 -8.95 3.61 -5.10
C GLY A 87 -9.64 2.26 -5.10
N ASP A 88 -9.71 1.55 -6.24
CA ASP A 88 -10.38 0.24 -6.28
C ASP A 88 -9.48 -0.85 -5.68
N LEU A 89 -9.99 -1.56 -4.68
CA LEU A 89 -9.33 -2.69 -4.02
C LEU A 89 -10.15 -3.96 -4.25
N GLU A 90 -9.50 -4.98 -4.81
CA GLU A 90 -10.08 -6.31 -5.01
C GLU A 90 -9.29 -7.35 -4.21
N ILE A 91 -10.01 -8.18 -3.46
CA ILE A 91 -9.46 -9.29 -2.69
C ILE A 91 -10.16 -10.58 -3.11
N ARG A 92 -9.40 -11.54 -3.65
CA ARG A 92 -9.86 -12.85 -4.10
C ARG A 92 -9.60 -13.90 -3.03
N GLN A 93 -10.63 -14.64 -2.68
CA GLN A 93 -10.60 -15.74 -1.71
C GLN A 93 -11.33 -16.94 -2.30
N GLY A 94 -10.58 -17.86 -2.93
CA GLY A 94 -11.17 -18.98 -3.66
C GLY A 94 -12.03 -18.50 -4.84
N SER A 95 -13.33 -18.83 -4.83
CA SER A 95 -14.27 -18.40 -5.86
C SER A 95 -14.92 -17.03 -5.59
N ILE A 96 -14.64 -16.41 -4.44
CA ILE A 96 -15.26 -15.15 -4.01
C ILE A 96 -14.29 -13.99 -4.28
N THR A 97 -14.81 -12.90 -4.86
CA THR A 97 -14.06 -11.65 -5.04
C THR A 97 -14.80 -10.53 -4.32
N ASN A 98 -14.14 -9.93 -3.33
CA ASN A 98 -14.63 -8.75 -2.62
C ASN A 98 -14.02 -7.50 -3.24
N THR A 99 -14.88 -6.55 -3.62
CA THR A 99 -14.46 -5.25 -4.18
C THR A 99 -14.82 -4.15 -3.20
N MET A 100 -13.87 -3.27 -2.93
CA MET A 100 -14.01 -2.13 -2.03
C MET A 100 -13.53 -0.86 -2.71
N LYS A 101 -14.07 0.27 -2.26
CA LYS A 101 -13.62 1.61 -2.64
C LYS A 101 -12.78 2.19 -1.52
N CYS A 102 -11.58 2.62 -1.84
CA CYS A 102 -10.63 3.17 -0.89
C CYS A 102 -10.36 4.65 -1.14
N GLU A 103 -10.34 5.43 -0.06
CA GLU A 103 -9.96 6.84 -0.06
C GLU A 103 -8.71 7.02 0.80
N SER A 104 -7.71 7.72 0.27
CA SER A 104 -6.47 8.03 1.00
C SER A 104 -6.74 9.05 2.11
N LEU A 105 -6.13 8.85 3.28
CA LEU A 105 -6.15 9.78 4.42
C LEU A 105 -4.98 10.76 4.41
#